data_AF-A0A365TB74-F1
#
_entry.id   AF-A0A365TB74-F1
#
_cell.length_a   1.000
_cell.length_b   1.000
_cell.length_c   1.000
_cell.angle_alpha   90.00
_cell.angle_beta   90.00
_cell.angle_gamma   90.00
#
_symmetry.space_group_name_H-M   'P 1'
#
loop_
_entity.id
_entity.type
_entity.pdbx_description
1 polymer ?
#
loop_
_entity_poly.entity_id
_entity_poly.type
_entity_poly.pdbx_seq_one_letter_code
_entity_poly.pdbx_strand_id
1 'polypeptide(L)'
;MPRNSPVTVNRRRFLSVTAASTVALGGLSTTQAQQSNGSKIVIEQDGKCIPLQPLSYEGLPVEQFYDYRTPDTEPSSYKYASFGTQQLQRKNTSIMFLYDGPKGLSLVMVHDKLHSTGSGGAVTFRLTKLPAKGKWVVKDDSYDGPTNRDTFDHSINRDWEGKKTATSVINWTWQDGRADGGVYRGLGDEFEFKIHPAFNEQAALSSVGEGPYEGKINKWEVLSGNVNNPTRTELKMQKPVTIKTGSCNGSSKQTSTSSSNSDGETSSGETSSSPTSPTTTPGGASGQSRGFFERIWDGLGAALNAVLSFFGNLF
;
A
#
# COMPACT_ATOMS: atom_id res chain seq x y z
N MET A 1 -6.20 18.96 62.30
CA MET A 1 -6.17 19.05 60.82
C MET A 1 -4.82 19.62 60.38
N PRO A 2 -3.91 18.79 59.87
CA PRO A 2 -2.70 19.24 59.20
C PRO A 2 -2.84 19.19 57.68
N ARG A 3 -2.36 20.24 57.01
CA ARG A 3 -2.23 20.38 55.55
C ARG A 3 -1.15 19.43 55.03
N ASN A 4 -1.50 18.59 54.04
CA ASN A 4 -0.54 17.85 53.25
C ASN A 4 0.19 18.79 52.28
N SER A 5 1.53 18.77 52.34
CA SER A 5 2.38 19.31 51.29
C SER A 5 2.57 18.24 50.19
N PRO A 6 2.63 18.61 48.91
CA PRO A 6 2.78 17.64 47.83
C PRO A 6 4.21 17.12 47.73
N VAL A 7 4.33 15.79 47.66
CA VAL A 7 5.60 15.08 47.38
C VAL A 7 5.87 15.15 45.88
N THR A 8 6.86 15.94 45.48
CA THR A 8 7.43 15.92 44.12
C THR A 8 8.30 14.68 43.95
N VAL A 9 7.84 13.69 43.18
CA VAL A 9 8.64 12.50 42.83
C VAL A 9 9.50 12.79 41.60
N ASN A 10 10.80 12.82 41.84
CA ASN A 10 11.87 13.02 40.89
C ASN A 10 12.03 11.78 39.98
N ARG A 11 11.57 11.85 38.72
CA ARG A 11 11.78 10.80 37.69
C ARG A 11 12.91 11.18 36.75
N ARG A 12 14.15 11.04 37.21
CA ARG A 12 15.33 10.92 36.33
C ARG A 12 16.35 9.96 36.94
N ARG A 13 16.26 8.69 36.56
CA ARG A 13 17.41 7.77 36.55
C ARG A 13 17.68 7.41 35.10
N PHE A 14 18.49 8.23 34.45
CA PHE A 14 19.21 7.86 33.24
C PHE A 14 20.46 7.11 33.71
N LEU A 15 20.59 5.82 33.37
CA LEU A 15 21.81 5.08 33.59
C LEU A 15 22.80 5.50 32.49
N SER A 16 23.74 6.36 32.87
CA SER A 16 24.94 6.65 32.07
C SER A 16 25.88 5.46 32.16
N VAL A 17 25.92 4.64 31.10
CA VAL A 17 26.97 3.64 30.92
C VAL A 17 28.17 4.35 30.31
N THR A 18 29.17 4.65 31.14
CA THR A 18 30.48 5.13 30.71
C THR A 18 31.25 3.94 30.13
N ALA A 19 31.25 3.80 28.80
CA ALA A 19 32.15 2.90 28.11
C ALA A 19 33.53 3.55 28.02
N ALA A 20 34.53 2.89 28.61
CA ALA A 20 35.93 3.29 28.59
C ALA A 20 36.49 3.26 27.16
N SER A 21 37.21 4.32 26.79
CA SER A 21 37.84 4.50 25.49
C SER A 21 39.15 3.71 25.42
N THR A 22 39.20 2.70 24.57
CA THR A 22 40.45 2.15 24.03
C THR A 22 40.48 2.41 22.53
N VAL A 23 41.42 3.26 22.12
CA VAL A 23 41.75 3.53 20.72
C VAL A 23 42.47 2.32 20.15
N ALA A 24 41.82 1.61 19.23
CA ALA A 24 42.44 0.67 18.32
C ALA A 24 42.08 1.08 16.89
N LEU A 25 43.09 1.48 16.13
CA LEU A 25 43.02 1.78 14.70
C LEU A 25 42.79 0.47 13.93
N GLY A 26 41.76 0.43 13.08
CA GLY A 26 41.55 -0.63 12.08
C GLY A 26 40.33 -1.50 12.36
N GLY A 27 39.23 -1.21 11.66
CA GLY A 27 38.04 -2.07 11.66
C GLY A 27 36.86 -1.36 11.01
N LEU A 28 36.58 -1.69 9.75
CA LEU A 28 35.34 -1.33 9.07
C LEU A 28 34.17 -1.80 9.93
N SER A 29 33.47 -0.87 10.57
CA SER A 29 32.22 -1.16 11.26
C SER A 29 31.15 -1.37 10.20
N THR A 30 30.95 -2.62 9.79
CA THR A 30 29.73 -3.00 9.09
C THR A 30 28.59 -2.90 10.09
N THR A 31 27.84 -1.80 10.03
CA THR A 31 26.48 -1.76 10.58
C THR A 31 25.70 -2.88 9.90
N GLN A 32 25.61 -4.04 10.54
CA GLN A 32 24.57 -5.01 10.24
C GLN A 32 23.26 -4.34 10.60
N ALA A 33 22.57 -3.82 9.57
CA ALA A 33 21.16 -3.53 9.67
C ALA A 33 20.50 -4.81 10.18
N GLN A 34 19.89 -4.73 11.36
CA GLN A 34 19.10 -5.80 11.94
C GLN A 34 17.97 -6.10 10.97
N GLN A 35 18.18 -7.10 10.11
CA GLN A 35 17.20 -7.62 9.18
C GLN A 35 16.08 -8.17 10.06
N SER A 36 14.97 -7.44 10.15
CA SER A 36 13.79 -7.98 10.79
C SER A 36 13.46 -9.30 10.09
N ASN A 37 13.26 -10.36 10.88
CA ASN A 37 12.74 -11.64 10.41
C ASN A 37 11.25 -11.48 10.04
N GLY A 38 10.93 -10.50 9.19
CA GLY A 38 9.61 -10.37 8.59
C GLY A 38 9.45 -11.40 7.49
N SER A 39 8.28 -12.02 7.40
CA SER A 39 7.89 -12.83 6.25
C SER A 39 8.16 -12.02 4.98
N LYS A 40 8.94 -12.59 4.05
CA LYS A 40 9.11 -12.00 2.72
C LYS A 40 7.74 -11.96 2.06
N ILE A 41 7.43 -10.88 1.34
CA ILE A 41 6.15 -10.74 0.62
C ILE A 41 6.47 -10.56 -0.86
N VAL A 42 5.66 -11.19 -1.71
CA VAL A 42 5.78 -11.08 -3.16
C VAL A 42 4.44 -10.77 -3.78
N ILE A 43 4.52 -10.15 -4.95
CA ILE A 43 3.40 -9.97 -5.86
C ILE A 43 3.69 -10.73 -7.16
N GLU A 44 2.71 -11.52 -7.59
CA GLU A 44 2.80 -12.36 -8.78
C GLU A 44 1.73 -11.97 -9.80
N GLN A 45 2.18 -11.62 -11.00
CA GLN A 45 1.30 -11.30 -12.12
C GLN A 45 1.95 -11.75 -13.43
N ASP A 46 1.20 -12.47 -14.26
CA ASP A 46 1.64 -12.82 -15.62
C ASP A 46 3.00 -13.54 -15.65
N GLY A 47 3.21 -14.47 -14.71
CA GLY A 47 4.46 -15.23 -14.57
C GLY A 47 5.63 -14.45 -13.94
N LYS A 48 5.47 -13.15 -13.68
CA LYS A 48 6.48 -12.34 -12.98
C LYS A 48 6.26 -12.44 -11.48
N CYS A 49 7.36 -12.57 -10.73
CA CYS A 49 7.38 -12.44 -9.28
C CYS A 49 8.19 -11.20 -8.91
N ILE A 50 7.61 -10.32 -8.09
CA ILE A 50 8.23 -9.07 -7.64
C ILE A 50 8.24 -9.07 -6.11
N PRO A 51 9.39 -8.91 -5.44
CA PRO A 51 9.43 -8.77 -4.00
C PRO A 51 8.86 -7.41 -3.56
N LEU A 52 8.07 -7.42 -2.49
CA LEU A 52 7.50 -6.22 -1.88
C LEU A 52 8.10 -5.99 -0.50
N GLN A 53 8.48 -4.73 -0.26
CA GLN A 53 8.74 -4.20 1.06
C GLN A 53 7.58 -3.26 1.40
N PRO A 54 6.79 -3.54 2.45
CA PRO A 54 5.73 -2.65 2.89
C PRO A 54 6.24 -1.23 3.15
N LEU A 55 5.43 -0.23 2.82
CA LEU A 55 5.66 1.15 3.23
C LEU A 55 5.38 1.28 4.74
N SER A 56 6.06 2.19 5.40
CA SER A 56 5.74 2.58 6.78
C SER A 56 6.06 4.06 6.97
N TYR A 57 5.37 4.71 7.90
CA TYR A 57 5.59 6.12 8.22
C TYR A 57 5.64 6.30 9.74
N GLU A 58 6.83 6.17 10.33
CA GLU A 58 7.08 6.48 11.74
C GLU A 58 6.10 5.82 12.75
N GLY A 59 5.59 4.62 12.44
CA GLY A 59 4.62 3.93 13.28
C GLY A 59 3.21 4.52 13.28
N LEU A 60 2.91 5.45 12.37
CA LEU A 60 1.60 6.06 12.20
C LEU A 60 0.54 4.98 11.87
N PRO A 61 -0.64 4.97 12.51
CA PRO A 61 -1.74 4.11 12.12
C PRO A 61 -2.16 4.31 10.67
N VAL A 62 -2.51 3.23 9.96
CA VAL A 62 -2.84 3.30 8.52
C VAL A 62 -4.01 4.23 8.21
N GLU A 63 -5.01 4.32 9.10
CA GLU A 63 -6.14 5.24 8.92
C GLU A 63 -5.70 6.71 8.97
N GLN A 64 -4.73 7.03 9.84
CA GLN A 64 -4.14 8.37 9.93
C GLN A 64 -3.18 8.66 8.78
N PHE A 65 -2.43 7.65 8.32
CA PHE A 65 -1.61 7.77 7.12
C PHE A 65 -2.46 7.97 5.86
N TYR A 66 -3.60 7.31 5.76
CA TYR A 66 -4.54 7.49 4.64
C TYR A 66 -5.24 8.84 4.72
N ASP A 67 -5.64 9.29 5.93
CA ASP A 67 -6.26 10.60 6.18
C ASP A 67 -7.41 10.86 5.20
N TYR A 68 -8.43 9.99 5.29
CA TYR A 68 -9.66 10.15 4.53
C TYR A 68 -10.45 11.31 5.10
N ARG A 69 -10.81 12.28 4.25
CA ARG A 69 -11.53 13.48 4.69
C ARG A 69 -12.87 13.62 4.00
N THR A 70 -13.89 13.91 4.80
CA THR A 70 -15.26 14.25 4.40
C THR A 70 -15.66 15.59 5.03
N PRO A 71 -16.85 16.14 4.76
CA PRO A 71 -17.35 17.31 5.48
C PRO A 71 -17.50 17.08 7.00
N ASP A 72 -17.56 15.82 7.43
CA ASP A 72 -17.77 15.42 8.83
C ASP A 72 -16.47 15.02 9.55
N THR A 73 -15.32 15.06 8.86
CA THR A 73 -14.01 14.81 9.49
C THR A 73 -13.37 16.11 9.96
N GLU A 74 -12.40 16.01 10.86
CA GLU A 74 -11.53 17.13 11.22
C GLU A 74 -10.07 16.77 10.97
N PRO A 75 -9.37 17.48 10.07
CA PRO A 75 -9.87 18.56 9.21
C PRO A 75 -10.91 18.09 8.16
N SER A 76 -11.84 18.97 7.80
CA SER A 76 -12.93 18.67 6.87
C SER A 76 -12.58 18.92 5.40
N SER A 77 -13.26 18.22 4.50
CA SER A 77 -13.13 18.40 3.05
C SER A 77 -14.31 17.82 2.27
N TYR A 78 -14.84 18.55 1.30
CA TYR A 78 -15.82 18.06 0.33
C TYR A 78 -15.22 17.25 -0.82
N LYS A 79 -13.95 16.84 -0.70
CA LYS A 79 -13.27 16.05 -1.73
C LYS A 79 -13.45 14.55 -1.58
N TYR A 80 -13.83 14.07 -0.38
CA TYR A 80 -14.06 12.64 -0.12
C TYR A 80 -12.90 11.79 -0.64
N ALA A 81 -11.69 12.06 -0.14
CA ALA A 81 -10.47 11.48 -0.68
C ALA A 81 -9.38 11.34 0.39
N SER A 82 -8.35 10.56 0.08
CA SER A 82 -7.12 10.48 0.88
C SER A 82 -6.27 11.75 0.75
N PHE A 83 -6.02 12.42 1.87
CA PHE A 83 -5.12 13.58 1.97
C PHE A 83 -3.70 13.20 2.37
N GLY A 84 -3.52 12.11 3.13
CA GLY A 84 -2.21 11.69 3.63
C GLY A 84 -1.34 10.96 2.60
N THR A 85 -1.93 10.59 1.46
CA THR A 85 -1.23 9.90 0.35
C THR A 85 -0.96 10.79 -0.87
N GLN A 86 -1.18 12.10 -0.79
CA GLN A 86 -1.06 13.03 -1.94
C GLN A 86 0.29 12.95 -2.67
N GLN A 87 1.39 12.76 -1.94
CA GLN A 87 2.74 12.57 -2.47
C GLN A 87 2.91 11.28 -3.28
N LEU A 88 2.06 10.28 -3.03
CA LEU A 88 2.06 9.00 -3.74
C LEU A 88 1.15 9.00 -4.96
N GLN A 89 0.11 9.83 -4.94
CA GLN A 89 -0.90 9.92 -5.99
C GLN A 89 -0.34 10.45 -7.31
N ARG A 90 -0.86 9.91 -8.42
CA ARG A 90 -0.54 10.34 -9.79
C ARG A 90 -1.82 10.40 -10.59
N LYS A 91 -1.91 11.41 -11.47
CA LYS A 91 -3.05 11.58 -12.37
C LYS A 91 -3.26 10.30 -13.20
N ASN A 92 -4.52 9.89 -13.38
CA ASN A 92 -4.92 8.74 -14.20
C ASN A 92 -4.24 7.42 -13.79
N THR A 93 -3.89 7.26 -12.50
CA THR A 93 -3.14 6.11 -12.00
C THR A 93 -3.83 5.51 -10.78
N SER A 94 -4.08 4.22 -10.80
CA SER A 94 -4.43 3.45 -9.61
C SER A 94 -3.15 2.93 -8.95
N ILE A 95 -2.99 3.15 -7.65
CA ILE A 95 -1.86 2.64 -6.88
C ILE A 95 -2.35 1.70 -5.79
N MET A 96 -1.53 0.71 -5.47
CA MET A 96 -1.70 -0.08 -4.26
C MET A 96 -0.36 -0.35 -3.59
N PHE A 97 -0.39 -0.57 -2.28
CA PHE A 97 0.79 -0.95 -1.52
C PHE A 97 0.39 -1.63 -0.21
N LEU A 98 1.36 -2.32 0.37
CA LEU A 98 1.23 -2.83 1.73
C LEU A 98 1.78 -1.77 2.68
N TYR A 99 1.07 -1.55 3.78
CA TYR A 99 1.45 -0.61 4.83
C TYR A 99 1.69 -1.38 6.12
N ASP A 100 2.89 -1.24 6.66
CA ASP A 100 3.27 -1.75 7.98
C ASP A 100 3.03 -0.67 9.04
N GLY A 101 2.06 -0.94 9.91
CA GLY A 101 1.63 -0.03 10.96
C GLY A 101 1.48 -0.75 12.31
N PRO A 102 1.14 -0.02 13.37
CA PRO A 102 1.15 -0.53 14.75
C PRO A 102 0.11 -1.64 15.02
N LYS A 103 -0.83 -1.85 14.09
CA LYS A 103 -1.85 -2.90 14.15
C LYS A 103 -1.66 -3.97 13.07
N GLY A 104 -0.41 -4.13 12.63
CA GLY A 104 -0.01 -5.09 11.60
C GLY A 104 -0.27 -4.61 10.18
N LEU A 105 -0.04 -5.54 9.25
CA LEU A 105 -0.03 -5.27 7.82
C LEU A 105 -1.42 -4.95 7.26
N SER A 106 -1.47 -3.91 6.42
CA SER A 106 -2.67 -3.45 5.72
C SER A 106 -2.41 -3.36 4.22
N LEU A 107 -3.45 -3.59 3.41
CA LEU A 107 -3.47 -3.28 1.99
C LEU A 107 -4.14 -1.91 1.81
N VAL A 108 -3.44 -1.00 1.14
CA VAL A 108 -3.92 0.35 0.82
C VAL A 108 -4.08 0.48 -0.68
N MET A 109 -5.18 1.10 -1.10
CA MET A 109 -5.50 1.39 -2.49
C MET A 109 -5.88 2.85 -2.62
N VAL A 110 -5.37 3.50 -3.66
CA VAL A 110 -5.75 4.88 -4.00
C VAL A 110 -5.90 4.97 -5.52
N HIS A 111 -6.95 5.64 -5.97
CA HIS A 111 -7.30 5.80 -7.37
C HIS A 111 -7.23 7.28 -7.75
N ASP A 112 -6.39 7.58 -8.74
CA ASP A 112 -6.14 8.91 -9.27
C ASP A 112 -5.43 9.86 -8.28
N LYS A 113 -5.47 11.16 -8.59
CA LYS A 113 -4.84 12.23 -7.83
C LYS A 113 -5.83 13.32 -7.45
N LEU A 114 -5.85 13.61 -6.16
CA LEU A 114 -6.57 14.72 -5.58
C LEU A 114 -6.12 16.05 -6.20
N HIS A 115 -7.08 16.94 -6.46
CA HIS A 115 -6.85 18.23 -7.14
C HIS A 115 -6.29 18.13 -8.56
N SER A 116 -6.28 16.94 -9.16
CA SER A 116 -5.99 16.83 -10.59
C SER A 116 -7.22 17.25 -11.40
N THR A 117 -7.00 17.86 -12.56
CA THR A 117 -8.08 18.16 -13.51
C THR A 117 -8.34 16.94 -14.38
N GLY A 118 -9.60 16.64 -14.69
CA GLY A 118 -10.03 15.46 -15.44
C GLY A 118 -11.55 15.28 -15.40
N SER A 119 -12.06 14.11 -15.77
CA SER A 119 -13.50 13.81 -15.73
C SER A 119 -13.86 12.74 -14.70
N GLY A 120 -12.98 12.49 -13.71
CA GLY A 120 -13.18 11.45 -12.70
C GLY A 120 -12.72 10.06 -13.14
N GLY A 121 -13.36 9.00 -12.64
CA GLY A 121 -13.08 7.63 -13.08
C GLY A 121 -13.85 6.59 -12.29
N ALA A 122 -13.70 5.32 -12.69
CA ALA A 122 -14.31 4.18 -12.03
C ALA A 122 -13.36 2.97 -11.98
N VAL A 123 -13.36 2.26 -10.86
CA VAL A 123 -12.57 1.05 -10.62
C VAL A 123 -13.41 0.03 -9.87
N THR A 124 -13.35 -1.23 -10.29
CA THR A 124 -13.90 -2.36 -9.54
C THR A 124 -12.78 -3.33 -9.23
N PHE A 125 -12.51 -3.60 -7.95
CA PHE A 125 -11.65 -4.70 -7.55
C PHE A 125 -12.45 -5.79 -6.86
N ARG A 126 -12.28 -7.02 -7.35
CA ARG A 126 -12.70 -8.24 -6.65
C ARG A 126 -11.50 -8.90 -6.00
N LEU A 127 -11.46 -8.86 -4.68
CA LEU A 127 -10.45 -9.50 -3.84
C LEU A 127 -10.98 -10.85 -3.36
N THR A 128 -10.22 -11.91 -3.58
CA THR A 128 -10.60 -13.28 -3.17
C THR A 128 -9.54 -13.89 -2.27
N LYS A 129 -9.97 -14.79 -1.38
CA LYS A 129 -9.11 -15.45 -0.37
C LYS A 129 -8.46 -14.47 0.62
N LEU A 130 -9.07 -13.32 0.88
CA LEU A 130 -8.60 -12.42 1.92
C LEU A 130 -8.58 -13.12 3.29
N PRO A 131 -7.64 -12.77 4.18
CA PRO A 131 -7.65 -13.24 5.56
C PRO A 131 -8.94 -12.88 6.28
N ALA A 132 -9.74 -13.87 6.70
CA ALA A 132 -11.10 -13.62 7.21
C ALA A 132 -11.20 -12.77 8.50
N LYS A 133 -10.09 -12.57 9.22
CA LYS A 133 -10.02 -11.71 10.41
C LYS A 133 -9.77 -10.23 10.06
N GLY A 134 -9.37 -9.94 8.82
CA GLY A 134 -9.15 -8.58 8.36
C GLY A 134 -10.46 -7.84 8.10
N LYS A 135 -10.38 -6.52 7.97
CA LYS A 135 -11.53 -5.64 7.76
C LYS A 135 -11.16 -4.39 6.98
N TRP A 136 -12.13 -3.84 6.26
CA TRP A 136 -12.03 -2.50 5.69
C TRP A 136 -12.14 -1.47 6.82
N VAL A 137 -11.05 -0.73 7.04
CA VAL A 137 -10.94 0.29 8.11
C VAL A 137 -11.06 1.70 7.58
N VAL A 138 -10.85 1.87 6.28
CA VAL A 138 -11.22 3.04 5.52
C VAL A 138 -12.02 2.55 4.32
N LYS A 139 -13.18 3.17 4.13
CA LYS A 139 -14.06 3.00 2.98
C LYS A 139 -14.39 4.41 2.51
N ASP A 140 -13.93 4.77 1.33
CA ASP A 140 -14.38 6.01 0.71
C ASP A 140 -15.89 5.93 0.48
N ASP A 141 -16.54 7.09 0.51
CA ASP A 141 -17.99 7.30 0.45
C ASP A 141 -18.84 6.58 1.51
N SER A 142 -18.27 6.28 2.69
CA SER A 142 -19.05 5.74 3.82
C SER A 142 -19.92 6.81 4.53
N TYR A 143 -20.93 7.35 3.85
CA TYR A 143 -21.94 8.28 4.40
C TYR A 143 -23.34 8.06 3.85
N ASP A 144 -24.36 8.53 4.57
CA ASP A 144 -25.76 8.46 4.12
C ASP A 144 -26.07 9.65 3.20
N GLY A 145 -26.06 9.42 1.88
CA GLY A 145 -26.40 10.46 0.92
C GLY A 145 -26.60 9.94 -0.51
N PRO A 146 -27.34 10.67 -1.37
CA PRO A 146 -27.60 10.25 -2.76
C PRO A 146 -26.34 10.25 -3.65
N THR A 147 -25.26 10.87 -3.17
CA THR A 147 -23.95 10.90 -3.82
C THR A 147 -23.04 9.79 -3.34
N ASN A 148 -23.42 8.99 -2.32
CA ASN A 148 -22.70 7.78 -1.97
C ASN A 148 -22.95 6.75 -3.07
N ARG A 149 -21.94 6.55 -3.92
CA ARG A 149 -22.00 5.62 -5.05
C ARG A 149 -21.16 4.37 -4.83
N ASP A 150 -20.15 4.46 -3.98
CA ASP A 150 -19.25 3.35 -3.76
C ASP A 150 -19.96 2.20 -3.05
N THR A 151 -19.55 0.99 -3.39
CA THR A 151 -20.11 -0.21 -2.80
C THR A 151 -18.99 -1.09 -2.27
N PHE A 152 -19.13 -1.49 -1.01
CA PHE A 152 -18.15 -2.30 -0.29
C PHE A 152 -18.77 -3.63 0.16
N ASP A 153 -18.97 -4.54 -0.79
CA ASP A 153 -19.48 -5.87 -0.49
C ASP A 153 -18.37 -6.73 0.09
N HIS A 154 -18.58 -7.24 1.31
CA HIS A 154 -17.63 -8.07 2.02
C HIS A 154 -18.34 -9.30 2.61
N SER A 155 -17.88 -10.48 2.25
CA SER A 155 -18.43 -11.75 2.74
C SER A 155 -17.33 -12.68 3.23
N ILE A 156 -17.64 -13.41 4.30
CA ILE A 156 -16.76 -14.46 4.83
C ILE A 156 -17.34 -15.81 4.42
N ASN A 157 -16.50 -16.60 3.76
CA ASN A 157 -16.81 -17.94 3.31
C ASN A 157 -16.01 -18.95 4.15
N ARG A 158 -16.56 -20.15 4.33
CA ARG A 158 -15.91 -21.27 5.01
C ARG A 158 -15.86 -22.43 4.02
N ASP A 159 -14.69 -23.03 3.84
CA ASP A 159 -14.58 -24.26 3.06
C ASP A 159 -14.99 -25.51 3.87
N TRP A 160 -14.92 -26.67 3.23
CA TRP A 160 -15.32 -27.95 3.83
C TRP A 160 -14.41 -28.37 5.01
N GLU A 161 -13.18 -27.86 5.07
CA GLU A 161 -12.23 -28.10 6.18
C GLU A 161 -12.43 -27.11 7.34
N GLY A 162 -13.37 -26.17 7.20
CA GLY A 162 -13.64 -25.16 8.21
C GLY A 162 -12.73 -23.93 8.13
N LYS A 163 -11.82 -23.85 7.16
CA LYS A 163 -10.95 -22.69 6.95
C LYS A 163 -11.79 -21.54 6.40
N LYS A 164 -11.65 -20.38 7.06
CA LYS A 164 -12.37 -19.16 6.70
C LYS A 164 -11.53 -18.27 5.81
N THR A 165 -12.12 -17.78 4.74
CA THR A 165 -11.54 -16.72 3.89
C THR A 165 -12.60 -15.68 3.59
N ALA A 166 -12.18 -14.47 3.25
CA ALA A 166 -13.07 -13.40 2.85
C ALA A 166 -12.98 -13.12 1.35
N THR A 167 -14.10 -12.66 0.80
CA THR A 167 -14.19 -12.08 -0.53
C THR A 167 -14.71 -10.66 -0.39
N SER A 168 -14.08 -9.73 -1.10
CA SER A 168 -14.57 -8.36 -1.23
C SER A 168 -14.76 -7.99 -2.69
N VAL A 169 -15.90 -7.41 -3.03
CA VAL A 169 -16.14 -6.77 -4.32
C VAL A 169 -16.37 -5.31 -4.02
N ILE A 170 -15.40 -4.48 -4.40
CA ILE A 170 -15.45 -3.06 -4.13
C ILE A 170 -15.54 -2.33 -5.45
N ASN A 171 -16.50 -1.41 -5.55
CA ASN A 171 -16.68 -0.56 -6.71
C ASN A 171 -16.56 0.89 -6.27
N TRP A 172 -15.65 1.60 -6.92
CA TRP A 172 -15.34 3.01 -6.71
C TRP A 172 -15.74 3.82 -7.91
N THR A 173 -16.23 5.04 -7.67
CA THR A 173 -16.47 6.01 -8.73
C THR A 173 -16.36 7.44 -8.20
N TRP A 174 -15.59 8.29 -8.88
CA TRP A 174 -15.33 9.64 -8.42
C TRP A 174 -15.44 10.66 -9.54
N GLN A 175 -15.65 11.93 -9.14
CA GLN A 175 -15.76 13.08 -10.04
C GLN A 175 -14.41 13.77 -10.24
N ASP A 176 -14.39 14.79 -11.11
CA ASP A 176 -13.22 15.66 -11.30
C ASP A 176 -12.67 16.23 -9.99
N GLY A 177 -11.34 16.34 -9.91
CA GLY A 177 -10.65 16.92 -8.77
C GLY A 177 -10.69 16.09 -7.50
N ARG A 178 -11.20 14.86 -7.56
CA ARG A 178 -11.25 13.88 -6.46
C ARG A 178 -10.34 12.69 -6.74
N ALA A 179 -10.14 11.88 -5.72
CA ALA A 179 -9.48 10.59 -5.76
C ALA A 179 -10.25 9.67 -4.83
N ASP A 180 -10.09 8.37 -5.01
CA ASP A 180 -10.90 7.36 -4.34
C ASP A 180 -10.02 6.23 -3.78
N GLY A 181 -10.59 5.28 -3.04
CA GLY A 181 -9.90 4.08 -2.60
C GLY A 181 -10.35 3.53 -1.25
N GLY A 182 -9.41 2.91 -0.55
CA GLY A 182 -9.70 2.34 0.76
C GLY A 182 -8.56 1.54 1.36
N VAL A 183 -8.80 1.07 2.59
CA VAL A 183 -7.80 0.35 3.38
C VAL A 183 -8.39 -0.93 3.97
N TYR A 184 -7.78 -2.06 3.63
CA TYR A 184 -8.05 -3.35 4.27
C TYR A 184 -6.93 -3.70 5.25
N ARG A 185 -7.24 -3.72 6.56
CA ARG A 185 -6.28 -4.05 7.61
C ARG A 185 -6.45 -5.48 8.09
N GLY A 186 -5.34 -6.11 8.47
CA GLY A 186 -5.34 -7.39 9.17
C GLY A 186 -5.03 -8.55 8.22
N LEU A 187 -3.97 -8.41 7.42
CA LEU A 187 -3.51 -9.48 6.54
C LEU A 187 -2.88 -10.65 7.30
N GLY A 188 -2.36 -10.41 8.51
CA GLY A 188 -1.65 -11.43 9.30
C GLY A 188 -0.24 -11.71 8.77
N ASP A 189 0.40 -12.71 9.37
CA ASP A 189 1.83 -13.02 9.13
C ASP A 189 2.04 -13.98 7.94
N GLU A 190 1.00 -14.75 7.60
CA GLU A 190 0.93 -15.64 6.45
C GLU A 190 -0.40 -15.41 5.71
N PHE A 191 -0.31 -15.10 4.43
CA PHE A 191 -1.49 -14.85 3.61
C PHE A 191 -1.22 -15.10 2.13
N GLU A 192 -2.28 -15.38 1.40
CA GLU A 192 -2.33 -15.37 -0.05
C GLU A 192 -3.72 -14.90 -0.45
N PHE A 193 -3.80 -13.84 -1.25
CA PHE A 193 -5.06 -13.38 -1.83
C PHE A 193 -4.84 -12.89 -3.26
N LYS A 194 -5.93 -12.81 -4.01
CA LYS A 194 -5.91 -12.39 -5.42
C LYS A 194 -6.83 -11.20 -5.65
N ILE A 195 -6.34 -10.21 -6.38
CA ILE A 195 -7.11 -9.05 -6.83
C ILE A 195 -7.40 -9.22 -8.32
N HIS A 196 -8.69 -9.20 -8.67
CA HIS A 196 -9.17 -9.16 -10.04
C HIS A 196 -9.59 -7.73 -10.36
N PRO A 197 -8.83 -7.00 -11.20
CA PRO A 197 -9.16 -5.63 -11.54
C PRO A 197 -10.17 -5.54 -12.69
N ALA A 198 -11.00 -4.52 -12.65
CA ALA A 198 -11.72 -3.99 -13.79
C ALA A 198 -11.66 -2.46 -13.72
N PHE A 199 -11.16 -1.83 -14.78
CA PHE A 199 -10.94 -0.39 -14.86
C PHE A 199 -11.83 0.22 -15.94
N ASN A 200 -12.12 1.51 -15.80
CA ASN A 200 -12.81 2.32 -16.81
C ASN A 200 -14.13 1.66 -17.21
N GLU A 201 -14.40 1.45 -18.50
CA GLU A 201 -15.65 0.90 -19.03
C GLU A 201 -15.94 -0.55 -18.58
N GLN A 202 -14.96 -1.23 -17.97
CA GLN A 202 -15.16 -2.56 -17.38
C GLN A 202 -15.56 -2.50 -15.90
N ALA A 203 -15.40 -1.34 -15.24
CA ALA A 203 -15.79 -1.16 -13.85
C ALA A 203 -17.32 -1.12 -13.72
N ALA A 204 -17.87 -1.65 -12.63
CA ALA A 204 -19.31 -1.78 -12.44
C ALA A 204 -20.04 -0.42 -12.40
N LEU A 205 -19.34 0.63 -11.94
CA LEU A 205 -19.87 1.99 -11.79
C LEU A 205 -19.46 2.94 -12.92
N SER A 206 -18.92 2.44 -14.04
CA SER A 206 -18.42 3.27 -15.15
C SER A 206 -19.50 4.14 -15.81
N SER A 207 -20.76 3.74 -15.67
CA SER A 207 -21.90 4.34 -16.37
C SER A 207 -22.98 4.84 -15.41
N VAL A 208 -22.66 5.04 -14.12
CA VAL A 208 -23.61 5.45 -13.08
C VAL A 208 -23.44 6.94 -12.77
N GLY A 209 -24.48 7.77 -12.99
CA GLY A 209 -24.49 9.21 -12.68
C GLY A 209 -25.23 10.08 -13.73
N GLU A 210 -25.13 11.40 -13.61
CA GLU A 210 -25.65 12.39 -14.60
C GLU A 210 -24.83 12.45 -15.92
N GLY A 211 -23.91 11.50 -16.09
CA GLY A 211 -23.07 11.29 -17.26
C GLY A 211 -21.97 10.28 -16.91
N PRO A 212 -21.37 9.58 -17.89
CA PRO A 212 -20.21 8.75 -17.62
C PRO A 212 -19.08 9.64 -17.08
N TYR A 213 -18.44 9.23 -15.99
CA TYR A 213 -17.16 9.83 -15.59
C TYR A 213 -16.14 9.45 -16.66
N GLU A 214 -15.88 10.37 -17.60
CA GLU A 214 -15.10 10.07 -18.81
C GLU A 214 -13.59 9.96 -18.55
N GLY A 215 -13.15 10.19 -17.32
CA GLY A 215 -11.74 10.09 -16.99
C GLY A 215 -11.31 8.62 -16.97
N LYS A 216 -10.05 8.41 -17.33
CA LYS A 216 -9.50 7.06 -17.54
C LYS A 216 -8.32 6.83 -16.63
N ILE A 217 -8.33 5.71 -15.94
CA ILE A 217 -7.12 5.13 -15.37
C ILE A 217 -6.34 4.46 -16.50
N ASN A 218 -5.12 4.94 -16.71
CA ASN A 218 -4.23 4.44 -17.74
C ASN A 218 -3.11 3.56 -17.17
N LYS A 219 -2.88 3.63 -15.86
CA LYS A 219 -1.81 2.91 -15.16
C LYS A 219 -2.31 2.29 -13.87
N TRP A 220 -1.79 1.12 -13.56
CA TRP A 220 -1.93 0.48 -12.27
C TRP A 220 -0.55 0.15 -11.75
N GLU A 221 -0.20 0.65 -10.57
CA GLU A 221 1.13 0.50 -9.99
C GLU A 221 1.04 -0.16 -8.60
N VAL A 222 2.02 -1.00 -8.28
CA VAL A 222 2.32 -1.38 -6.90
C VAL A 222 3.50 -0.56 -6.40
N LEU A 223 3.39 -0.05 -5.16
CA LEU A 223 4.46 0.70 -4.50
C LEU A 223 5.16 -0.16 -3.44
N SER A 224 6.47 0.02 -3.29
CA SER A 224 7.32 -0.77 -2.40
C SER A 224 8.49 0.07 -1.85
N GLY A 225 8.90 -0.19 -0.60
CA GLY A 225 10.09 0.41 0.01
C GLY A 225 9.85 1.72 0.75
N ASN A 226 10.60 2.76 0.42
CA ASN A 226 10.58 4.02 1.17
C ASN A 226 9.32 4.84 0.82
N VAL A 227 8.49 5.16 1.82
CA VAL A 227 7.26 5.93 1.66
C VAL A 227 7.45 7.31 0.99
N ASN A 228 8.61 7.96 1.16
CA ASN A 228 8.88 9.27 0.58
C ASN A 228 9.38 9.19 -0.87
N ASN A 229 9.88 8.03 -1.29
CA ASN A 229 10.32 7.77 -2.66
C ASN A 229 10.22 6.28 -2.97
N PRO A 230 8.99 5.75 -3.12
CA PRO A 230 8.81 4.32 -3.26
C PRO A 230 9.22 3.86 -4.65
N THR A 231 9.72 2.63 -4.72
CA THR A 231 9.81 1.92 -5.99
C THR A 231 8.40 1.69 -6.50
N ARG A 232 8.20 1.98 -7.79
CA ARG A 232 6.91 1.80 -8.47
C ARG A 232 7.04 0.76 -9.54
N THR A 233 6.17 -0.22 -9.54
CA THR A 233 6.14 -1.26 -10.56
C THR A 233 4.78 -1.28 -11.22
N GLU A 234 4.77 -1.08 -12.53
CA GLU A 234 3.55 -1.10 -13.32
C GLU A 234 3.02 -2.54 -13.46
N LEU A 235 1.72 -2.68 -13.26
CA LEU A 235 0.95 -3.91 -13.35
C LEU A 235 0.09 -3.90 -14.61
N LYS A 236 -0.27 -5.10 -15.07
CA LYS A 236 -1.17 -5.30 -16.21
C LYS A 236 -2.61 -5.03 -15.78
N MET A 237 -3.18 -3.97 -16.33
CA MET A 237 -4.53 -3.47 -16.03
C MET A 237 -5.65 -4.52 -16.13
N GLN A 238 -5.55 -5.48 -17.06
CA GLN A 238 -6.59 -6.48 -17.33
C GLN A 238 -6.23 -7.89 -16.81
N LYS A 239 -5.22 -8.01 -15.94
CA LYS A 239 -4.78 -9.31 -15.41
C LYS A 239 -4.89 -9.34 -13.89
N PRO A 240 -5.41 -10.43 -13.30
CA PRO A 240 -5.39 -10.58 -11.86
C PRO A 240 -3.98 -10.60 -11.30
N VAL A 241 -3.83 -10.17 -10.06
CA VAL A 241 -2.56 -10.21 -9.33
C VAL A 241 -2.72 -10.98 -8.03
N THR A 242 -1.74 -11.81 -7.70
CA THR A 242 -1.68 -12.54 -6.42
C THR A 242 -0.68 -11.85 -5.51
N ILE A 243 -1.05 -11.59 -4.26
CA ILE A 243 -0.14 -11.09 -3.23
C ILE A 243 -0.06 -12.15 -2.13
N LYS A 244 1.16 -12.55 -1.77
CA LYS A 244 1.37 -13.60 -0.79
C LYS A 244 2.67 -13.45 -0.02
N THR A 245 2.72 -14.06 1.15
CA THR A 245 3.97 -14.30 1.86
C THR A 245 4.77 -15.38 1.14
N GLY A 246 6.07 -15.15 0.96
CA GLY A 246 6.97 -16.01 0.20
C GLY A 246 8.14 -15.24 -0.41
N SER A 247 8.92 -15.91 -1.27
CA SER A 247 10.02 -15.27 -1.99
C SER A 247 9.98 -15.66 -3.47
N CYS A 248 10.60 -14.86 -4.33
CA CYS A 248 10.64 -15.14 -5.77
C CYS A 248 11.57 -16.29 -6.16
N ASN A 249 12.22 -16.93 -5.19
CA ASN A 249 13.11 -18.05 -5.44
C ASN A 249 12.30 -19.33 -5.60
N GLY A 250 12.02 -19.63 -6.87
CA GLY A 250 11.90 -20.98 -7.39
C GLY A 250 10.69 -21.77 -6.92
N SER A 251 9.62 -21.68 -7.72
CA SER A 251 8.94 -22.90 -8.15
C SER A 251 9.98 -23.81 -8.82
N SER A 252 10.79 -24.52 -8.04
CA SER A 252 11.37 -25.77 -8.52
C SER A 252 10.18 -26.67 -8.73
N LYS A 253 9.72 -26.72 -9.97
CA LYS A 253 8.93 -27.83 -10.48
C LYS A 253 9.67 -29.09 -10.01
N GLN A 254 9.16 -29.77 -8.98
CA GLN A 254 9.54 -31.15 -8.71
C GLN A 254 9.01 -31.95 -9.90
N THR A 255 9.75 -31.90 -11.00
CA THR A 255 9.68 -32.95 -12.00
C THR A 255 10.37 -34.13 -11.35
N SER A 256 9.57 -35.00 -10.74
CA SER A 256 9.93 -36.38 -10.47
C SER A 256 10.55 -36.95 -11.74
N THR A 257 11.87 -37.10 -11.73
CA THR A 257 12.63 -37.80 -12.76
C THR A 257 12.27 -39.27 -12.67
N SER A 258 11.25 -39.69 -13.41
CA SER A 258 11.11 -41.10 -13.79
C SER A 258 12.03 -41.32 -15.00
N SER A 259 13.14 -41.98 -14.72
CA SER A 259 14.08 -42.52 -15.70
C SER A 259 13.39 -43.53 -16.62
N SER A 260 13.44 -43.29 -17.93
CA SER A 260 13.26 -44.32 -18.94
C SER A 260 14.20 -44.04 -20.12
N ASN A 261 15.19 -44.91 -20.26
CA ASN A 261 16.08 -45.00 -21.41
C ASN A 261 15.27 -45.27 -22.68
N SER A 262 15.60 -44.59 -23.78
CA SER A 262 15.59 -45.17 -25.11
C SER A 262 16.46 -44.36 -26.05
N ASP A 263 17.44 -45.03 -26.64
CA ASP A 263 18.32 -44.60 -27.71
C ASP A 263 17.54 -44.24 -29.00
N GLY A 264 18.10 -43.34 -29.81
CA GLY A 264 17.58 -43.02 -31.14
C GLY A 264 18.34 -41.89 -31.84
N GLU A 265 19.14 -42.29 -32.83
CA GLU A 265 20.06 -41.52 -33.68
C GLU A 265 19.46 -40.41 -34.56
N THR A 266 20.30 -39.38 -34.76
CA THR A 266 20.68 -38.70 -36.03
C THR A 266 19.62 -38.04 -36.93
N SER A 267 19.78 -36.72 -37.19
CA SER A 267 20.07 -36.17 -38.53
C SER A 267 19.97 -34.62 -38.62
N SER A 268 21.09 -34.03 -39.08
CA SER A 268 21.33 -32.88 -39.99
C SER A 268 20.44 -31.62 -40.12
N GLY A 269 21.12 -30.49 -40.43
CA GLY A 269 20.60 -29.37 -41.23
C GLY A 269 20.54 -28.01 -40.52
N GLU A 270 21.62 -27.22 -40.52
CA GLU A 270 21.85 -26.02 -41.37
C GLU A 270 21.34 -24.65 -40.81
N THR A 271 22.32 -23.85 -40.37
CA THR A 271 22.68 -22.46 -40.73
C THR A 271 21.65 -21.30 -40.87
N SER A 272 22.08 -20.13 -40.34
CA SER A 272 21.74 -18.74 -40.76
C SER A 272 20.45 -18.15 -40.16
N SER A 273 20.32 -16.90 -39.69
CA SER A 273 21.17 -15.70 -39.66
C SER A 273 20.55 -14.68 -38.67
N SER A 274 21.39 -13.88 -38.02
CA SER A 274 21.06 -12.56 -37.42
C SER A 274 20.92 -11.50 -38.54
N PRO A 275 20.26 -10.32 -38.39
CA PRO A 275 20.66 -9.35 -37.36
C PRO A 275 19.68 -8.22 -36.90
N THR A 276 20.18 -7.47 -35.89
CA THR A 276 20.06 -6.03 -35.52
C THR A 276 18.77 -5.38 -34.98
N SER A 277 18.96 -4.75 -33.81
CA SER A 277 18.16 -3.73 -33.13
C SER A 277 18.08 -2.37 -33.85
N PRO A 278 17.31 -1.41 -33.31
CA PRO A 278 17.98 -0.21 -32.81
C PRO A 278 17.53 0.33 -31.45
N THR A 279 18.51 0.99 -30.84
CA THR A 279 18.57 1.74 -29.59
C THR A 279 17.96 3.13 -29.71
N THR A 280 17.31 3.64 -28.65
CA THR A 280 17.19 5.09 -28.41
C THR A 280 17.23 5.41 -26.92
N THR A 281 18.11 6.33 -26.55
CA THR A 281 18.43 6.82 -25.20
C THR A 281 17.60 8.08 -24.86
N PRO A 282 17.26 8.34 -23.58
CA PRO A 282 16.46 9.49 -23.17
C PRO A 282 17.30 10.72 -22.79
N GLY A 283 16.79 11.91 -23.14
CA GLY A 283 17.29 13.20 -22.66
C GLY A 283 16.57 13.64 -21.38
N GLY A 284 17.34 14.06 -20.38
CA GLY A 284 16.85 14.57 -19.10
C GLY A 284 16.64 16.08 -19.09
N ALA A 285 15.80 16.54 -18.15
CA ALA A 285 15.83 17.90 -17.64
C ALA A 285 15.50 17.87 -16.14
N SER A 286 16.46 18.36 -15.37
CA SER A 286 16.45 18.58 -13.93
C SER A 286 15.55 19.75 -13.54
N GLY A 287 14.77 19.59 -12.47
CA GLY A 287 14.05 20.67 -11.80
C GLY A 287 13.95 20.36 -10.32
N GLN A 288 14.77 21.04 -9.51
CA GLN A 288 14.73 21.00 -8.05
C GLN A 288 13.42 21.64 -7.56
N SER A 289 12.69 20.97 -6.67
CA SER A 289 11.66 21.59 -5.83
C SER A 289 11.91 21.23 -4.36
N ARG A 290 13.00 21.74 -3.82
CA ARG A 290 13.12 21.98 -2.38
C ARG A 290 12.28 23.22 -2.07
N GLY A 291 11.14 23.05 -1.38
CA GLY A 291 10.33 24.20 -0.96
C GLY A 291 8.84 23.96 -0.68
N PHE A 292 8.39 22.73 -0.43
CA PHE A 292 7.00 22.45 -0.02
C PHE A 292 6.87 21.97 1.44
N PHE A 293 7.95 21.42 2.01
CA PHE A 293 7.90 20.73 3.30
C PHE A 293 7.85 21.61 4.55
N GLU A 294 8.02 22.93 4.45
CA GLU A 294 7.87 23.82 5.63
C GLU A 294 6.42 24.26 5.89
N ARG A 295 5.49 24.10 4.94
CA ARG A 295 4.09 24.55 5.10
C ARG A 295 3.13 23.51 5.69
N ILE A 296 3.59 22.28 5.92
CA ILE A 296 2.77 21.21 6.53
C ILE A 296 2.84 21.27 8.08
N TRP A 297 3.82 21.97 8.65
CA TRP A 297 4.08 21.90 10.10
C TRP A 297 3.30 22.88 10.98
N ASP A 298 2.75 23.97 10.44
CA ASP A 298 1.97 24.92 11.25
C ASP A 298 0.60 24.37 11.69
N GLY A 299 0.10 23.29 11.07
CA GLY A 299 -1.18 22.67 11.42
C GLY A 299 -1.10 21.49 12.40
N LEU A 300 0.07 20.85 12.55
CA LEU A 300 0.22 19.64 13.37
C LEU A 300 0.64 19.91 14.82
N GLY A 301 1.19 21.10 15.11
CA GLY A 301 1.58 21.49 16.47
C GLY A 301 0.42 21.83 17.42
N ALA A 302 -0.75 22.21 16.89
CA ALA A 302 -1.91 22.59 17.69
C ALA A 302 -2.74 21.37 18.18
N ALA A 303 -2.72 20.26 17.46
CA ALA A 303 -3.50 19.06 17.79
C ALA A 303 -2.86 18.18 18.88
N LEU A 304 -1.55 18.29 19.11
CA LEU A 304 -0.84 17.49 20.12
C LEU A 304 -0.95 18.06 21.55
N ASN A 305 -1.35 19.33 21.72
CA ASN A 305 -1.59 19.91 23.06
C ASN A 305 -3.05 19.75 23.54
N ALA A 306 -4.02 19.51 22.65
CA ALA A 306 -5.42 19.36 23.04
C ALA A 306 -5.79 17.98 23.60
N VAL A 307 -5.00 16.93 23.29
CA VAL A 307 -5.24 15.56 23.79
C VAL A 307 -4.56 15.31 25.14
N LEU A 308 -3.56 16.12 25.52
CA LEU A 308 -2.88 16.02 26.82
C LEU A 308 -3.50 16.91 27.91
N SER A 309 -4.36 17.87 27.58
CA SER A 309 -5.08 18.70 28.56
C SER A 309 -6.44 18.13 29.00
N PHE A 310 -6.92 17.03 28.41
CA PHE A 310 -8.19 16.40 28.81
C PHE A 310 -8.02 15.29 29.87
N PHE A 311 -6.81 14.73 30.05
CA PHE A 311 -6.54 13.67 31.05
C PHE A 311 -5.81 14.16 32.31
N GLY A 312 -5.58 15.48 32.46
CA GLY A 312 -4.96 16.09 33.65
C GLY A 312 -5.93 16.64 34.71
N ASN A 313 -7.25 16.54 34.50
CA ASN A 313 -8.28 17.10 35.40
C ASN A 313 -9.24 16.04 36.00
N LEU A 314 -8.87 14.76 35.95
CA LEU A 314 -9.44 13.72 36.82
C LEU A 314 -8.29 12.86 37.33
N PHE A 315 -7.68 13.31 38.43
CA PHE A 315 -7.06 12.59 39.56
C PHE A 315 -6.05 13.51 40.26
#